data_AF-A0A9D6VEL8-F1
#
_entry.id   AF-A0A9D6VEL8-F1
#
_cell.length_a   1.000
_cell.length_b   1.000
_cell.length_c   1.000
_cell.angle_alpha   90.00
_cell.angle_beta   90.00
_cell.angle_gamma   90.00
#
_symmetry.space_group_name_H-M   'P 1'
#
loop_
_entity.id
_entity.type
_entity.pdbx_description
1 polymer ?
#
loop_
_entity_poly.entity_id
_entity_poly.type
_entity_poly.pdbx_seq_one_letter_code
_entity_poly.pdbx_strand_id
1 'polypeptide(L)' 'MAKRKARERDYESGGVGFVGSILLGAGFGVLFDEVIAGILLGIGAGFLVMAHFTRTQD' A
#
# COMPACT_ATOMS: atom_id res chain seq x y z
N MET A 1 25.66 -13.52 -0.28
CA MET A 1 24.28 -13.88 0.15
C MET A 1 23.57 -12.80 0.99
N ALA A 2 24.12 -11.60 1.20
CA ALA A 2 23.48 -10.54 2.00
C ALA A 2 22.34 -9.78 1.27
N LYS A 3 22.40 -9.67 -0.07
CA LYS A 3 21.40 -8.93 -0.86
C LYS A 3 20.01 -9.58 -0.91
N ARG A 4 19.90 -10.89 -0.67
CA ARG A 4 18.62 -11.61 -0.74
C ARG A 4 17.70 -11.28 0.43
N LYS A 5 18.26 -11.17 1.64
CA LYS A 5 17.52 -10.83 2.87
C LYS A 5 16.99 -9.39 2.90
N ALA A 6 17.70 -8.44 2.28
CA ALA A 6 17.22 -7.06 2.18
C ALA A 6 15.97 -6.98 1.28
N ARG A 7 16.03 -7.63 0.11
CA ARG A 7 14.93 -7.65 -0.86
C ARG A 7 13.69 -8.38 -0.34
N GLU A 8 13.85 -9.43 0.48
CA GLU A 8 12.72 -10.12 1.14
C GLU A 8 12.02 -9.23 2.17
N ARG A 9 12.77 -8.45 2.97
CA ARG A 9 12.17 -7.50 3.92
C ARG A 9 11.47 -6.32 3.24
N ASP A 10 12.02 -5.81 2.14
CA ASP A 10 11.37 -4.74 1.37
C ASP A 10 10.06 -5.21 0.72
N TYR A 11 10.01 -6.45 0.23
CA TYR A 11 8.81 -7.02 -0.38
C TYR A 11 7.70 -7.30 0.66
N GLU A 12 8.08 -7.79 1.84
CA GLU A 12 7.18 -8.01 2.97
C GLU A 12 6.61 -6.68 3.51
N SER A 13 7.46 -5.64 3.55
CA SER A 13 7.07 -4.29 3.96
C SER A 13 6.11 -3.63 2.97
N GLY A 14 6.32 -3.81 1.66
CA GLY A 14 5.43 -3.32 0.61
C GLY A 14 4.04 -3.96 0.66
N GLY A 15 3.98 -5.27 0.90
CA GLY A 15 2.70 -6.00 1.05
C GLY A 15 1.88 -5.51 2.25
N VAL A 16 2.52 -5.31 3.40
CA VAL A 16 1.86 -4.75 4.60
C VAL A 16 1.36 -3.32 4.36
N GLY A 17 2.15 -2.48 3.70
CA GLY A 17 1.75 -1.12 3.34
C GLY A 17 0.52 -1.08 2.43
N PHE A 18 0.45 -2.01 1.45
CA PHE A 18 -0.69 -2.13 0.56
C PHE A 18 -1.97 -2.55 1.29
N VAL A 19 -1.91 -3.60 2.12
CA VAL A 19 -3.06 -4.05 2.91
C VAL A 19 -3.54 -2.95 3.87
N GLY A 20 -2.61 -2.23 4.51
CA GLY A 20 -2.92 -1.08 5.38
C GLY A 20 -3.63 0.06 4.64
N SER A 21 -3.21 0.36 3.40
CA SER A 21 -3.85 1.39 2.58
C SER A 21 -5.27 1.04 2.15
N ILE A 22 -5.55 -0.25 1.85
CA ILE A 22 -6.90 -0.73 1.56
C ILE A 22 -7.78 -0.65 2.80
N LEU A 23 -7.27 -1.05 3.97
CA LEU A 23 -8.00 -0.96 5.23
C LEU A 23 -8.35 0.48 5.60
N LEU A 24 -7.39 1.41 5.43
CA LEU A 24 -7.65 2.84 5.62
C LEU A 24 -8.68 3.38 4.63
N GLY A 25 -8.56 3.01 3.35
CA GLY A 25 -9.53 3.38 2.32
C GLY A 25 -10.93 2.86 2.61
N ALA A 26 -11.06 1.60 3.04
CA ALA A 26 -12.32 1.01 3.44
C ALA A 26 -12.90 1.71 4.69
N GLY A 27 -12.07 2.02 5.69
CA GLY A 27 -12.49 2.78 6.87
C GLY A 27 -13.00 4.19 6.54
N PHE A 28 -12.32 4.88 5.62
CA PHE A 28 -12.79 6.15 5.06
C PHE A 28 -14.11 5.98 4.29
N GLY A 29 -14.21 4.95 3.45
CA GLY A 29 -15.44 4.68 2.69
C GLY A 29 -16.65 4.42 3.58
N VAL A 30 -16.49 3.70 4.69
CA VAL A 30 -17.56 3.50 5.67
C VAL A 30 -17.94 4.80 6.37
N LEU A 31 -16.99 5.69 6.66
CA LEU A 31 -17.25 6.97 7.32
C LEU A 31 -18.06 7.95 6.45
N PHE A 32 -17.89 7.88 5.13
CA PHE A 32 -18.55 8.75 4.15
C PHE A 32 -19.75 8.08 3.45
N ASP A 33 -20.17 6.88 3.88
CA ASP A 33 -21.20 6.04 3.24
C ASP A 33 -20.91 5.68 1.77
N GLU A 34 -19.64 5.84 1.36
CA GLU A 34 -19.14 5.67 0.00
C GLU A 34 -18.00 4.64 0.01
N VAL A 35 -18.36 3.40 0.35
CA VAL A 35 -17.43 2.29 0.54
C VAL A 35 -16.62 2.01 -0.73
N ILE A 36 -17.28 2.08 -1.90
CA ILE A 36 -16.64 1.81 -3.19
C ILE A 36 -15.59 2.88 -3.48
N ALA A 37 -15.92 4.16 -3.31
CA ALA A 37 -14.97 5.25 -3.52
C ALA A 37 -13.81 5.18 -2.52
N GLY A 38 -14.07 4.83 -1.26
CA GLY A 38 -13.05 4.64 -0.24
C GLY A 38 -12.07 3.51 -0.56
N ILE A 39 -12.56 2.35 -1.01
CA ILE A 39 -11.70 1.24 -1.43
C ILE A 39 -10.88 1.64 -2.66
N LEU A 40 -11.48 2.32 -3.65
CA LEU A 40 -10.77 2.80 -4.84
C LEU A 40 -9.64 3.77 -4.47
N LEU A 41 -9.90 4.70 -3.53
CA LEU A 41 -8.89 5.60 -2.97
C LEU A 41 -7.80 4.85 -2.21
N GLY A 42 -8.17 3.84 -1.41
CA GLY A 42 -7.21 3.00 -0.69
C GLY A 42 -6.27 2.25 -1.64
N ILE A 43 -6.80 1.65 -2.70
CA ILE A 43 -6.02 0.96 -3.73
C ILE A 43 -5.12 1.96 -4.48
N GLY A 44 -5.67 3.12 -4.88
CA GLY A 44 -4.90 4.16 -5.58
C GLY A 44 -3.77 4.73 -4.73
N ALA A 45 -4.03 5.01 -3.45
CA ALA A 45 -3.02 5.47 -2.49
C ALA A 45 -1.96 4.40 -2.22
N GLY A 46 -2.35 3.14 -2.06
CA GLY A 46 -1.43 2.01 -1.93
C GLY A 46 -0.50 1.85 -3.13
N PHE A 47 -1.04 2.00 -4.34
CA PHE A 47 -0.26 2.02 -5.57
C PHE A 47 0.72 3.20 -5.63
N LEU A 48 0.29 4.39 -5.20
CA LEU A 48 1.15 5.58 -5.14
C LEU A 48 2.33 5.37 -4.17
N VAL A 49 2.04 4.86 -2.97
CA VAL A 49 3.06 4.57 -1.96
C VAL A 49 4.04 3.52 -2.47
N MET A 50 3.54 2.44 -3.06
CA MET A 50 4.39 1.39 -3.62
C MET A 50 5.23 1.89 -4.80
N ALA A 51 4.64 2.71 -5.69
CA ALA A 51 5.37 3.32 -6.80
C ALA A 51 6.46 4.28 -6.32
N HIS A 52 6.18 5.09 -5.28
CA HIS A 52 7.17 6.00 -4.72
C HIS A 52 8.29 5.25 -3.99
N PHE A 53 7.97 4.23 -3.21
CA PHE A 53 8.97 3.36 -2.57
C PHE A 53 9.83 2.62 -3.61
N THR A 54 9.20 2.12 -4.68
CA THR A 54 9.92 1.44 -5.78
C THR A 54 10.86 2.41 -6.51
N ARG A 55 10.42 3.66 -6.75
CA ARG A 55 11.22 4.69 -7.45
C ARG A 55 12.40 5.20 -6.64
N THR A 56 12.39 5.05 -5.32
CA THR A 56 13.49 5.53 -4.46
C THR A 56 14.66 4.52 -4.40
N GLN A 57 14.52 3.35 -5.04
CA GLN A 57 15.58 2.34 -5.15
C GLN A 57 16.33 2.35 -6.52
N ASP A 58 16.00 3.28 -7.43
CA ASP A 58 16.80 3.65 -8.62
C ASP A 58 17.74 4.82 -8.28
#